data_AF-J7FX08-F1
#
_entry.id   AF-J7FX08-F1
#
_cell.length_a   1.000
_cell.length_b   1.000
_cell.length_c   1.000
_cell.angle_alpha   90.00
_cell.angle_beta   90.00
_cell.angle_gamma   90.00
#
_symmetry.space_group_name_H-M   'P 1'
#
loop_
_entity.id
_entity.type
_entity.pdbx_description
1 polymer ?
#
loop_
_entity_poly.entity_id
_entity_poly.type
_entity_poly.pdbx_seq_one_letter_code
_entity_poly.pdbx_strand_id
1 'polypeptide(L)'
;MYDGVFEVLQWLLFLSAVPPVQLLTGWCVTAKALLRKTVVAHVFGERTMATLGRLMSLLSPFDVVIWMTDGWPLYESRLKGKLHVISKRYTQRIERHNLNLRQHLARLGRKSLSFSKSVELHDKVIGHYLNIKHYQ
;
A
#
# COMPACT_ATOMS: atom_id res chain seq x y z
N MET A 1 -12.04 -7.25 -37.98
CA MET A 1 -11.08 -6.14 -38.13
C MET A 1 -10.92 -5.42 -36.79
N TYR A 2 -10.14 -6.04 -35.91
CA TYR A 2 -9.31 -5.44 -34.88
C TYR A 2 -8.28 -6.54 -34.61
N ASP A 3 -7.35 -6.64 -35.55
CA ASP A 3 -6.13 -7.43 -35.43
C ASP A 3 -5.14 -6.66 -34.57
N GLY A 4 -4.53 -7.35 -33.62
CA GLY A 4 -3.55 -6.76 -32.72
C GLY A 4 -3.38 -7.65 -31.51
N VAL A 5 -2.65 -8.74 -31.71
CA VAL A 5 -1.78 -9.42 -30.74
C VAL A 5 -2.01 -8.96 -29.30
N PHE A 6 -2.62 -9.83 -28.49
CA PHE A 6 -2.52 -9.77 -27.03
C PHE A 6 -1.04 -9.95 -26.67
N GLU A 7 -0.24 -8.90 -26.82
CA GLU A 7 0.91 -8.73 -25.98
C GLU A 7 0.35 -8.60 -24.57
N VAL A 8 0.40 -9.74 -23.88
CA VAL A 8 0.33 -9.87 -22.43
C VAL A 8 1.47 -9.00 -21.90
N LEU A 9 1.20 -7.70 -21.85
CA LEU A 9 2.13 -6.68 -21.45
C LEU A 9 2.64 -7.04 -20.06
N GLN A 10 3.95 -7.22 -20.04
CA GLN A 10 4.85 -7.69 -19.00
C GLN A 10 4.90 -6.78 -17.76
N TRP A 11 3.75 -6.37 -17.22
CA TRP A 11 3.63 -5.38 -16.12
C TRP A 11 3.02 -5.94 -14.83
N LEU A 12 2.97 -7.27 -14.65
CA LEU A 12 2.69 -7.90 -13.35
C LEU A 12 3.92 -7.96 -12.44
N LEU A 13 4.63 -6.84 -12.30
CA LEU A 13 5.63 -6.62 -11.26
C LEU A 13 5.22 -5.44 -10.39
N PHE A 14 4.13 -5.59 -9.65
CA PHE A 14 3.95 -4.83 -8.41
C PHE A 14 4.09 -5.77 -7.21
N LEU A 15 5.23 -5.58 -6.55
CA LEU A 15 5.71 -6.18 -5.32
C LEU A 15 4.69 -6.10 -4.18
N SER A 16 3.85 -7.11 -4.05
CA SER A 16 3.33 -7.56 -2.76
C SER A 16 3.93 -8.94 -2.49
N ALA A 17 5.12 -9.00 -1.90
CA ALA A 17 5.75 -10.26 -1.49
C ALA A 17 5.05 -10.93 -0.28
N VAL A 18 3.80 -10.58 -0.01
CA VAL A 18 3.05 -10.92 1.21
C VAL A 18 1.73 -11.57 0.79
N PRO A 19 1.53 -12.89 0.99
CA PRO A 19 0.27 -13.57 0.71
C PRO A 19 -0.91 -12.97 1.49
N PRO A 20 -2.16 -13.08 1.01
CA PRO A 20 -3.31 -12.38 1.59
C PRO A 20 -3.71 -12.80 3.00
N VAL A 21 -3.33 -13.99 3.44
CA VAL A 21 -3.43 -14.37 4.86
C VAL A 21 -2.59 -13.45 5.74
N GLN A 22 -1.43 -13.01 5.26
CA GLN A 22 -0.55 -12.07 5.96
C GLN A 22 -1.04 -10.61 5.80
N LEU A 23 -1.89 -10.30 4.81
CA LEU A 23 -2.58 -9.01 4.71
C LEU A 23 -3.60 -8.79 5.85
N LEU A 24 -4.10 -9.88 6.44
CA LEU A 24 -5.04 -9.84 7.57
C LEU A 24 -4.35 -9.68 8.93
N THR A 25 -3.04 -9.92 9.02
CA THR A 25 -2.28 -9.94 10.29
C THR A 25 -1.07 -9.00 10.31
N GLY A 26 -0.65 -8.45 9.18
CA GLY A 26 0.49 -7.53 9.05
C GLY A 26 0.13 -6.04 9.11
N TRP A 27 1.13 -5.21 9.42
CA TRP A 27 1.02 -3.76 9.30
C TRP A 27 1.14 -3.33 7.83
N CYS A 28 0.42 -2.27 7.45
CA CYS A 28 0.57 -1.63 6.15
C CYS A 28 1.17 -0.24 6.35
N VAL A 29 2.31 0.01 5.73
CA VAL A 29 2.91 1.35 5.67
C VAL A 29 2.60 1.92 4.29
N THR A 30 1.82 2.99 4.27
CA THR A 30 1.32 3.62 3.04
C THR A 30 1.97 4.98 2.84
N ALA A 31 2.34 5.31 1.61
CA ALA A 31 2.78 6.64 1.21
C ALA A 31 1.77 7.27 0.25
N LYS A 32 1.34 8.50 0.55
CA LYS A 32 0.32 9.22 -0.22
C LYS A 32 0.84 10.57 -0.68
N ALA A 33 0.74 10.83 -1.98
CA ALA A 33 1.10 12.12 -2.53
C ALA A 33 0.02 13.16 -2.22
N LEU A 34 0.39 14.26 -1.56
CA LEU A 34 -0.57 15.28 -1.11
C LEU A 34 -1.26 15.98 -2.29
N LEU A 35 -0.49 16.37 -3.31
CA LEU A 35 -0.99 17.09 -4.49
C LEU A 35 -1.91 16.21 -5.35
N ARG A 36 -1.48 14.97 -5.61
CA ARG A 36 -2.21 14.03 -6.48
C ARG A 36 -3.34 13.32 -5.74
N LYS A 37 -3.36 13.36 -4.40
CA LYS A 37 -4.33 12.67 -3.52
C LYS A 37 -4.38 11.15 -3.75
N THR A 38 -3.39 10.58 -4.43
CA THR A 38 -3.25 9.16 -4.74
C THR A 38 -2.23 8.50 -3.82
N VAL A 39 -2.44 7.21 -3.53
CA VAL A 39 -1.40 6.37 -2.93
C VAL A 39 -0.33 6.11 -4.00
N VAL A 40 0.93 6.30 -3.65
CA VAL A 40 2.06 6.09 -4.56
C VAL A 40 2.82 4.81 -4.27
N ALA A 41 2.84 4.38 -3.01
CA ALA A 41 3.45 3.13 -2.58
C ALA A 41 2.79 2.62 -1.31
N HIS A 42 2.79 1.31 -1.12
CA HIS A 42 2.45 0.68 0.14
C HIS A 42 3.33 -0.56 0.33
N VAL A 43 3.60 -0.93 1.58
CA VAL A 43 4.31 -2.17 1.92
C VAL A 43 3.60 -2.82 3.10
N PHE A 44 3.35 -4.12 2.97
CA PHE A 44 2.88 -4.95 4.08
C PHE A 44 4.04 -5.62 4.81
N GLY A 45 3.95 -5.72 6.13
CA GLY A 45 4.92 -6.40 6.97
C GLY A 45 4.82 -5.99 8.42
N GLU A 46 5.81 -6.38 9.22
CA GLU A 46 5.88 -5.94 10.62
C GLU A 46 6.31 -4.48 10.72
N ARG A 47 6.05 -3.87 11.89
CA ARG A 47 6.43 -2.49 12.22
C ARG A 47 7.93 -2.40 12.53
N THR A 48 8.77 -2.68 11.53
CA THR A 48 10.23 -2.79 11.65
C THR A 48 10.96 -1.88 10.66
N MET A 49 12.26 -1.68 10.91
CA MET A 49 13.16 -0.92 10.02
C MET A 49 13.28 -1.53 8.63
N ALA A 50 13.15 -2.86 8.51
CA ALA A 50 13.20 -3.56 7.22
C ALA A 50 11.99 -3.22 6.35
N THR A 51 10.78 -3.22 6.94
CA THR A 51 9.55 -2.82 6.23
C THR A 51 9.61 -1.35 5.81
N LEU A 52 10.11 -0.47 6.68
CA LEU A 52 10.32 0.93 6.32
C LEU A 52 11.35 1.09 5.19
N GLY A 53 12.45 0.34 5.23
CA GLY A 53 13.46 0.33 4.17
C GLY A 53 12.89 -0.04 2.81
N ARG A 54 12.05 -1.09 2.75
CA ARG A 54 11.34 -1.49 1.51
C ARG A 54 10.46 -0.37 0.96
N LEU A 55 9.73 0.33 1.83
CA LEU A 55 8.91 1.47 1.41
C LEU A 55 9.79 2.60 0.85
N MET A 56 10.92 2.91 1.49
CA MET A 56 11.85 3.93 1.00
C MET A 56 12.42 3.58 -0.37
N SER A 57 12.72 2.30 -0.62
CA SER A 57 13.16 1.82 -1.94
C SER A 57 12.08 2.01 -3.03
N LEU A 58 10.80 1.79 -2.71
CA LEU A 58 9.70 2.07 -3.65
C LEU A 58 9.53 3.56 -3.91
N LEU A 59 9.90 4.40 -2.95
CA LEU A 59 9.82 5.86 -3.06
C LEU A 59 11.05 6.49 -3.72
N SER A 60 12.14 5.75 -3.93
CA SER A 60 13.38 6.29 -4.50
C SER A 60 13.24 6.90 -5.90
N PRO A 61 12.34 6.43 -6.80
CA PRO A 61 12.14 7.07 -8.10
C PRO A 61 11.38 8.39 -8.03
N PHE A 62 10.76 8.73 -6.88
CA PHE A 62 10.00 9.95 -6.71
C PHE A 62 10.86 11.04 -6.09
N ASP A 63 10.79 12.25 -6.64
CA ASP A 63 11.42 13.43 -6.05
C ASP A 63 10.60 13.96 -4.86
N VAL A 64 10.72 13.29 -3.71
CA VAL A 64 9.96 13.61 -2.50
C VAL A 64 10.62 14.77 -1.75
N VAL A 65 10.08 15.97 -1.94
CA VAL A 65 10.57 17.22 -1.33
C VAL A 65 10.23 17.30 0.18
N ILE A 66 9.02 16.91 0.58
CA ILE A 66 8.56 17.04 1.98
C ILE A 66 8.03 15.70 2.48
N TRP A 67 8.52 15.28 3.64
CA TRP A 67 8.05 14.09 4.35
C TRP A 67 7.13 14.51 5.48
N MET A 68 5.89 14.00 5.50
CA MET A 68 4.91 14.29 6.54
C MET A 68 4.52 13.00 7.24
N THR A 69 4.77 12.89 8.56
CA THR A 69 4.53 11.65 9.31
C THR A 69 3.91 11.90 10.69
N ASP A 70 3.46 10.83 11.33
CA ASP A 70 2.92 10.80 12.70
C ASP A 70 3.98 10.86 13.82
N GLY A 71 5.27 10.84 13.47
CA GLY A 71 6.38 10.93 14.42
C GLY A 71 6.82 9.60 15.02
N TRP A 72 6.54 8.48 14.35
CA TRP A 72 7.10 7.20 14.77
C TRP A 72 8.66 7.23 14.77
N PRO A 73 9.36 6.84 15.85
CA PRO A 73 10.82 7.07 15.98
C PRO A 73 11.69 6.46 14.88
N LEU A 74 11.24 5.39 14.21
CA LEU A 74 12.00 4.82 13.09
C LEU A 74 12.17 5.79 11.91
N TYR A 75 11.24 6.74 11.74
CA TYR A 75 11.35 7.76 10.70
C TYR A 75 12.53 8.70 10.93
N GLU A 76 12.86 9.02 12.18
CA GLU A 76 13.95 9.96 12.51
C GLU A 76 15.28 9.50 11.91
N SER A 77 15.57 8.21 12.00
CA SER A 77 16.80 7.64 11.46
C SER A 77 16.88 7.70 9.92
N ARG A 78 15.76 7.45 9.22
CA ARG A 78 15.70 7.35 7.75
C ARG A 78 15.44 8.68 7.05
N LEU A 79 14.88 9.64 7.76
CA LEU A 79 14.56 10.97 7.27
C LEU A 79 15.54 12.04 7.77
N LYS A 80 16.60 11.65 8.50
CA LYS A 80 17.67 12.55 8.89
C LYS A 80 18.25 13.26 7.66
N GLY A 81 18.29 14.60 7.72
CA GLY A 81 18.75 15.45 6.62
C GLY A 81 17.72 15.72 5.52
N LYS A 82 16.50 15.16 5.62
CA LYS A 82 15.38 15.47 4.73
C LYS A 82 14.44 16.48 5.38
N LEU A 83 13.69 17.22 4.58
CA LEU A 83 12.64 18.09 5.08
C LEU A 83 11.48 17.25 5.62
N HIS A 84 11.43 17.11 6.96
CA HIS A 84 10.51 16.24 7.67
C HIS A 84 9.64 17.06 8.63
N VAL A 85 8.32 16.97 8.42
CA VAL A 85 7.30 17.62 9.23
C VAL A 85 6.54 16.54 10.01
N ILE A 86 6.66 16.59 11.33
CA ILE A 86 5.88 15.74 12.23
C ILE A 86 4.61 16.51 12.60
N SER A 87 3.47 16.06 12.10
CA SER A 87 2.18 16.66 12.45
C SER A 87 1.01 15.74 12.13
N LYS A 88 0.06 15.66 13.05
CA LYS A 88 -1.22 14.98 12.82
C LYS A 88 -2.13 15.73 11.85
N ARG A 89 -1.88 17.03 11.59
CA ARG A 89 -2.75 17.86 10.72
C ARG A 89 -2.82 17.32 9.28
N TYR A 90 -1.70 16.78 8.79
CA TYR A 90 -1.56 16.32 7.40
C TYR A 90 -1.77 14.81 7.23
N THR A 91 -1.82 14.04 8.33
CA THR A 91 -1.96 12.57 8.29
C THR A 91 -3.41 12.09 8.36
N GLN A 92 -4.36 12.94 8.75
CA GLN A 92 -5.79 12.57 8.88
C GLN A 92 -6.36 11.86 7.63
N ARG A 93 -5.96 12.32 6.44
CA ARG A 93 -6.47 11.78 5.18
C ARG A 93 -5.95 10.37 4.90
N ILE A 94 -4.67 10.11 5.17
CA ILE A 94 -4.08 8.79 4.99
C ILE A 94 -4.56 7.82 6.07
N GLU A 95 -4.78 8.30 7.30
CA GLU A 95 -5.37 7.53 8.39
C GLU A 95 -6.79 7.07 8.03
N ARG A 96 -7.64 7.97 7.51
CA ARG A 96 -8.99 7.61 7.04
C ARG A 96 -8.96 6.61 5.89
N HIS A 97 -8.03 6.77 4.94
CA HIS A 97 -7.85 5.83 3.82
C HIS A 97 -7.50 4.43 4.31
N ASN A 98 -6.54 4.34 5.24
CA ASN A 98 -6.12 3.09 5.85
C ASN A 98 -7.24 2.45 6.70
N LEU A 99 -8.07 3.25 7.37
CA LEU A 99 -9.25 2.75 8.07
C LEU A 99 -10.26 2.12 7.11
N ASN A 100 -10.62 2.82 6.03
CA ASN A 100 -11.53 2.28 5.02
C ASN A 100 -10.98 1.00 4.39
N LEU A 101 -9.70 0.97 4.06
CA LEU A 101 -9.05 -0.22 3.52
C LEU A 101 -9.18 -1.42 4.47
N ARG A 102 -8.84 -1.23 5.76
CA ARG A 102 -8.98 -2.31 6.78
C ARG A 102 -10.41 -2.80 6.89
N GLN A 103 -11.40 -1.91 6.88
CA GLN A 103 -12.80 -2.29 6.94
C GLN A 103 -13.23 -3.11 5.72
N HIS A 104 -12.79 -2.73 4.52
CA HIS A 104 -13.12 -3.46 3.30
C HIS A 104 -12.41 -4.82 3.23
N LEU A 105 -11.12 -4.89 3.56
CA LEU A 105 -10.38 -6.15 3.66
C LEU A 105 -11.01 -7.08 4.69
N ALA A 106 -11.41 -6.55 5.86
CA ALA A 106 -12.11 -7.33 6.87
C ALA A 106 -13.48 -7.85 6.40
N ARG A 107 -14.16 -7.15 5.48
CA ARG A 107 -15.40 -7.65 4.84
C ARG A 107 -15.13 -8.73 3.80
N LEU A 108 -14.09 -8.57 2.98
CA LEU A 108 -13.65 -9.58 2.00
C LEU A 108 -13.15 -10.88 2.68
N GLY A 109 -12.56 -10.78 3.87
CA GLY A 109 -12.16 -11.95 4.66
C GLY A 109 -13.33 -12.71 5.31
N ARG A 110 -14.58 -12.24 5.21
CA ARG A 110 -15.73 -12.92 5.83
C ARG A 110 -16.15 -14.13 5.00
N LYS A 111 -16.08 -15.31 5.62
CA LYS A 111 -16.48 -16.60 5.03
C LYS A 111 -17.95 -16.67 4.57
N SER A 112 -18.81 -15.75 4.99
CA SER A 112 -20.22 -15.70 4.60
C SER A 112 -20.52 -14.91 3.32
N LEU A 113 -19.54 -14.20 2.74
CA LEU A 113 -19.76 -13.32 1.57
C LEU A 113 -18.90 -13.67 0.35
N SER A 114 -17.62 -13.94 0.55
CA SER A 114 -16.67 -14.30 -0.51
C SER A 114 -15.92 -15.54 -0.08
N PHE A 115 -16.44 -16.71 -0.43
CA PHE A 115 -15.88 -17.99 -0.02
C PHE A 115 -15.62 -18.88 -1.23
N SER A 116 -14.49 -18.62 -1.88
CA SER A 116 -13.84 -19.62 -2.74
C SER A 116 -12.96 -20.53 -1.88
N LYS A 117 -12.85 -21.80 -2.25
CA LYS A 117 -11.87 -22.73 -1.63
C LYS A 117 -10.45 -22.50 -2.15
N SER A 118 -10.29 -21.79 -3.27
CA SER A 118 -8.98 -21.51 -3.86
C SER A 118 -8.38 -20.23 -3.26
N VAL A 119 -7.19 -20.37 -2.68
CA VAL A 119 -6.37 -19.26 -2.17
C VAL A 119 -6.03 -18.29 -3.30
N GLU A 120 -5.63 -18.80 -4.47
CA GLU A 120 -5.27 -17.98 -5.64
C GLU A 120 -6.40 -17.03 -6.09
N LEU A 121 -7.67 -17.45 -5.97
CA LEU A 121 -8.80 -16.59 -6.28
C LEU A 121 -8.95 -15.46 -5.26
N HIS A 122 -8.74 -15.73 -3.98
CA HIS A 122 -8.73 -14.68 -2.95
C HIS A 122 -7.61 -13.67 -3.20
N ASP A 123 -6.42 -14.15 -3.57
CA ASP A 123 -5.27 -13.32 -3.93
C ASP A 123 -5.58 -12.39 -5.11
N LYS A 124 -6.18 -12.92 -6.18
CA LYS A 124 -6.57 -12.12 -7.34
C LYS A 124 -7.66 -11.09 -7.00
N VAL A 125 -8.68 -11.48 -6.23
CA VAL A 125 -9.77 -10.58 -5.84
C VAL A 125 -9.25 -9.44 -4.96
N ILE A 126 -8.41 -9.75 -3.97
CA ILE A 126 -7.81 -8.74 -3.09
C ILE A 126 -6.87 -7.83 -3.86
N GLY A 127 -6.03 -8.39 -4.75
CA GLY A 127 -5.15 -7.62 -5.63
C GLY A 127 -5.92 -6.66 -6.54
N HIS A 128 -6.99 -7.14 -7.19
CA HIS A 128 -7.85 -6.31 -8.04
C HIS A 128 -8.56 -5.21 -7.23
N TYR A 129 -9.06 -5.56 -6.03
CA TYR A 129 -9.68 -4.61 -5.13
C TYR A 129 -8.72 -3.49 -4.71
N LEU A 130 -7.48 -3.84 -4.35
CA LEU A 130 -6.43 -2.88 -4.02
C LEU A 130 -6.14 -1.96 -5.21
N ASN A 131 -6.07 -2.50 -6.42
CA ASN A 131 -5.85 -1.69 -7.61
C ASN A 131 -6.94 -0.62 -7.80
N ILE A 132 -8.20 -0.98 -7.64
CA ILE A 132 -9.34 -0.06 -7.80
C ILE A 132 -9.43 0.93 -6.64
N LYS A 133 -9.37 0.45 -5.39
CA LYS A 133 -9.74 1.27 -4.21
C LYS A 133 -8.56 1.90 -3.48
N HIS A 134 -7.35 1.42 -3.72
CA HIS A 134 -6.16 1.91 -3.03
C HIS A 134 -5.39 2.94 -3.87
N TYR A 135 -5.35 2.77 -5.19
CA TYR A 135 -4.54 3.60 -6.11
C TYR A 135 -5.32 4.65 -6.93
N GLN A 136 -6.65 4.58 -6.98
CA GLN A 136 -7.52 5.66 -7.52
C GLN A 136 -7.71 6.80 -6.50
#